data_AF-A0AAD5XZ33-F1
#
_entry.id   AF-A0AAD5XZ33-F1
#
_cell.length_a   1.000
_cell.length_b   1.000
_cell.length_c   1.000
_cell.angle_alpha   90.00
_cell.angle_beta   90.00
_cell.angle_gamma   90.00
#
_symmetry.space_group_name_H-M   'P 1'
#
loop_
_entity.id
_entity.type
_entity.pdbx_description
1 polymer ?
#
loop_
_entity_poly.entity_id
_entity_poly.type
_entity_poly.pdbx_seq_one_letter_code
_entity_poly.pdbx_strand_id
1 'polypeptide(L)'
;MKTGLYIDLTILVKTPNRSSFLRDKYGLACKSPHTYQYDELFPLRISTLEGVEIYLPNKYHSILLNEYGEKGVNNPKFYYKKTGKTYVFDKNEMQWVEQQEN
;
A
#
# COMPACT_ATOMS: atom_id res chain seq x y z
N MET A 1 -15.02 26.10 1.92
CA MET A 1 -13.62 25.82 1.52
C MET A 1 -13.54 24.43 0.90
N LYS A 2 -12.91 24.27 -0.26
CA LYS A 2 -12.47 22.96 -0.76
C LYS A 2 -10.96 22.88 -0.54
N THR A 3 -10.50 21.87 0.19
CA THR A 3 -9.09 21.71 0.60
C THR A 3 -8.24 20.99 -0.45
N GLY A 4 -8.85 20.45 -1.52
CA GLY A 4 -8.16 19.64 -2.53
C GLY A 4 -7.79 18.24 -2.06
N LEU A 5 -8.10 17.87 -0.81
CA LEU A 5 -7.90 16.54 -0.25
C LEU A 5 -8.98 15.58 -0.77
N TYR A 6 -8.59 14.34 -1.10
CA TYR A 6 -9.49 13.30 -1.60
C TYR A 6 -9.07 11.91 -1.10
N ILE A 7 -10.05 11.00 -1.06
CA ILE A 7 -9.85 9.57 -0.83
C ILE A 7 -10.22 8.88 -2.14
N ASP A 8 -9.30 8.08 -2.69
CA ASP A 8 -9.59 7.21 -3.84
C ASP A 8 -10.11 5.86 -3.35
N LEU A 9 -11.20 5.38 -3.94
CA LEU A 9 -11.80 4.10 -3.62
C LEU A 9 -11.59 3.13 -4.79
N THR A 10 -10.78 2.11 -4.57
CA THR A 10 -10.57 1.03 -5.54
C THR A 10 -11.40 -0.20 -5.14
N ILE A 11 -12.21 -0.71 -6.07
CA ILE A 11 -13.05 -1.88 -5.87
C ILE A 11 -12.35 -3.12 -6.43
N LEU A 12 -12.34 -4.20 -5.64
CA LEU A 12 -11.90 -5.52 -6.06
C LEU A 12 -13.10 -6.37 -6.46
N VAL A 13 -12.94 -7.15 -7.53
CA VAL A 13 -13.95 -8.11 -8.01
C VAL A 13 -13.35 -9.51 -8.07
N LYS A 14 -14.21 -10.52 -7.85
CA LYS A 14 -13.82 -11.91 -8.03
C LYS A 14 -13.65 -12.21 -9.53
N THR A 15 -12.44 -12.61 -9.91
CA THR A 15 -12.09 -12.95 -11.30
C THR A 15 -11.59 -14.40 -11.36
N PRO A 16 -11.81 -15.14 -12.46
CA PRO A 16 -11.08 -16.37 -12.72
C PRO A 16 -9.57 -16.11 -12.63
N ASN A 17 -8.84 -16.98 -11.96
CA ASN A 17 -7.39 -16.88 -11.90
C ASN A 17 -6.83 -17.19 -13.28
N ARG A 18 -6.07 -16.24 -13.84
CA ARG A 18 -5.40 -16.40 -15.14
C ARG A 18 -4.06 -17.14 -15.03
N SER A 19 -3.54 -17.28 -13.81
CA SER A 19 -2.31 -18.02 -13.51
C SER A 19 -2.64 -19.42 -13.03
N SER A 20 -2.08 -20.43 -13.71
CA SER A 20 -2.17 -21.84 -13.34
C SER A 20 -1.40 -22.21 -12.06
N PHE A 21 -0.62 -21.27 -11.51
CA PHE A 21 0.16 -21.46 -10.28
C PHE A 21 -0.59 -21.08 -9.00
N LEU A 22 -1.79 -20.50 -9.11
CA LEU A 22 -2.60 -20.11 -7.96
C LEU A 22 -3.47 -21.30 -7.50
N ARG A 23 -3.58 -21.51 -6.18
CA ARG A 23 -4.31 -22.65 -5.59
C ARG A 23 -5.81 -22.61 -5.91
N ASP A 24 -6.40 -21.43 -5.93
CA ASP A 24 -7.83 -21.27 -6.16
C ASP A 24 -8.16 -21.01 -7.62
N LYS A 25 -9.34 -21.45 -8.06
CA LYS A 25 -9.85 -21.17 -9.41
C LYS A 25 -10.14 -19.68 -9.64
N TYR A 26 -10.26 -18.89 -8.57
CA TYR A 26 -10.62 -17.48 -8.61
C TYR A 26 -9.73 -16.67 -7.66
N GLY A 27 -9.41 -15.45 -8.08
CA GLY A 27 -8.73 -14.43 -7.27
C GLY A 27 -9.56 -13.16 -7.19
N LEU A 28 -9.03 -12.15 -6.52
CA LEU A 28 -9.61 -10.82 -6.38
C LEU A 28 -8.71 -9.83 -7.12
N ALA A 29 -9.27 -9.07 -8.07
CA ALA A 29 -8.51 -8.12 -8.88
C ALA A 29 -9.27 -6.81 -9.08
N CYS A 30 -8.57 -5.75 -9.45
CA CYS A 30 -9.17 -4.49 -9.91
C CYS A 30 -8.66 -4.13 -11.31
N LYS A 31 -8.69 -2.84 -11.67
CA LYS A 31 -8.13 -2.33 -12.92
C LYS A 31 -6.60 -2.45 -13.01
N SER A 32 -5.93 -2.72 -11.89
CA SER A 32 -4.47 -2.91 -11.85
C SER A 32 -4.11 -4.33 -12.32
N PRO A 33 -2.85 -4.58 -12.71
CA PRO A 33 -2.41 -5.91 -13.14
C PRO A 33 -2.26 -6.90 -11.98
N HIS A 34 -2.56 -6.51 -10.74
CA HIS A 34 -2.37 -7.32 -9.54
C HIS A 34 -3.60 -8.18 -9.25
N THR A 35 -3.37 -9.40 -8.77
CA THR A 35 -4.42 -10.33 -8.33
C THR A 35 -4.08 -10.84 -6.94
N TYR A 36 -5.05 -10.82 -6.05
CA TYR A 36 -4.93 -11.23 -4.65
C TYR A 36 -5.70 -12.53 -4.40
N GLN A 37 -5.23 -13.36 -3.48
CA GLN A 37 -5.97 -14.50 -2.96
C GLN A 37 -6.92 -14.06 -1.84
N TYR A 38 -7.93 -14.88 -1.59
CA TYR A 38 -8.92 -14.57 -0.55
C TYR A 38 -8.30 -14.54 0.85
N ASP A 39 -7.37 -15.47 1.14
CA ASP A 39 -6.70 -15.60 2.45
C ASP A 39 -5.60 -14.55 2.68
N GLU A 40 -5.16 -13.85 1.63
CA GLU A 40 -4.30 -12.67 1.75
C GLU A 40 -5.07 -11.46 2.29
N LEU A 41 -6.36 -11.34 1.94
CA LEU A 41 -7.22 -10.23 2.40
C LEU A 41 -8.00 -10.56 3.66
N PHE A 42 -8.61 -11.74 3.74
CA PHE A 42 -9.54 -12.12 4.79
C PHE A 42 -8.97 -13.19 5.74
N PRO A 43 -9.38 -13.20 7.03
CA PRO A 43 -10.20 -12.19 7.69
C PRO A 43 -9.45 -10.85 7.82
N LEU A 44 -10.20 -9.75 7.84
CA LEU A 44 -9.61 -8.42 8.04
C LEU A 44 -9.09 -8.29 9.48
N ARG A 45 -8.00 -7.54 9.64
CA ARG A 45 -7.37 -7.24 10.93
C ARG A 45 -7.67 -5.80 11.33
N ILE A 46 -8.03 -5.59 12.59
CA ILE A 46 -8.26 -4.24 13.12
C ILE A 46 -6.90 -3.58 13.43
N SER A 47 -6.78 -2.29 13.10
CA SER A 47 -5.63 -1.46 13.41
C SER A 47 -6.07 0.01 13.55
N THR A 48 -5.12 0.92 13.72
CA THR A 48 -5.35 2.37 13.77
C THR A 48 -4.52 3.09 12.72
N LEU A 49 -5.10 4.07 12.04
CA LEU A 49 -4.42 5.00 11.14
C LEU A 49 -4.84 6.42 11.53
N GLU A 50 -3.87 7.26 11.90
CA GLU A 50 -4.12 8.64 12.34
C GLU A 50 -5.16 8.74 13.48
N GLY A 51 -5.14 7.76 14.40
CA GLY A 51 -6.07 7.68 15.53
C GLY A 51 -7.46 7.14 15.19
N VAL A 52 -7.73 6.79 13.93
CA VAL A 52 -8.99 6.21 13.48
C VAL A 52 -8.84 4.69 13.33
N GLU A 53 -9.83 3.93 13.81
CA GLU A 53 -9.88 2.48 13.62
C GLU A 53 -10.05 2.13 12.13
N ILE A 54 -9.23 1.20 11.63
CA ILE A 54 -9.25 0.74 10.24
C ILE A 54 -9.13 -0.78 10.16
N TYR A 55 -9.52 -1.30 9.00
CA TYR A 55 -9.38 -2.71 8.63
C TYR A 55 -8.24 -2.91 7.64
N LEU A 56 -7.30 -3.78 8.00
CA LEU A 56 -6.17 -4.18 7.17
C LEU A 56 -6.40 -5.57 6.56
N PRO A 57 -5.83 -5.84 5.37
CA PRO A 57 -5.70 -7.20 4.86
C PRO A 57 -4.99 -8.14 5.84
N ASN A 58 -5.40 -9.40 5.89
CA ASN A 58 -4.81 -10.43 6.75
C ASN A 58 -3.28 -10.51 6.63
N LYS A 59 -2.79 -10.62 5.39
CA LYS A 59 -1.37 -10.76 5.03
C LYS A 59 -0.79 -9.46 4.45
N TYR A 60 -1.16 -8.31 5.02
CA TYR A 60 -0.76 -6.99 4.51
C TYR A 60 0.76 -6.85 4.25
N HIS A 61 1.62 -7.43 5.10
CA HIS A 61 3.07 -7.34 4.93
C HIS A 61 3.55 -8.05 3.66
N SER A 62 3.07 -9.27 3.38
CA SER A 62 3.39 -10.01 2.16
C SER A 62 2.89 -9.28 0.91
N ILE A 63 1.69 -8.69 0.98
CA ILE A 63 1.13 -7.87 -0.10
C ILE A 63 2.04 -6.67 -0.37
N LEU A 64 2.40 -5.91 0.67
CA LEU A 64 3.29 -4.75 0.54
C LEU A 64 4.66 -5.11 -0.03
N LEU A 65 5.24 -6.24 0.38
CA LEU A 65 6.52 -6.72 -0.16
C LEU A 65 6.41 -7.12 -1.63
N ASN A 66 5.31 -7.74 -2.06
CA ASN A 66 5.10 -8.08 -3.47
C ASN A 66 4.93 -6.83 -4.35
N GLU A 67 4.25 -5.80 -3.83
CA GLU A 67 3.97 -4.57 -4.57
C GLU A 67 5.17 -3.62 -4.64
N TYR A 68 5.91 -3.46 -3.54
CA TYR A 68 6.93 -2.42 -3.39
C TYR A 68 8.36 -2.96 -3.18
N GLY A 69 8.51 -4.26 -2.91
CA GLY A 69 9.78 -4.89 -2.57
C GLY A 69 10.31 -4.52 -1.19
N GLU A 70 11.31 -5.28 -0.72
CA GLU A 70 11.97 -5.09 0.58
C GLU A 70 12.46 -3.66 0.82
N LYS A 71 13.08 -3.05 -0.20
CA LYS A 71 13.60 -1.69 -0.10
C LYS A 71 12.47 -0.67 0.02
N GLY A 72 11.37 -0.84 -0.73
CA GLY A 72 10.25 0.09 -0.71
C GLY A 72 9.51 0.07 0.63
N VAL A 73 9.39 -1.11 1.25
CA VAL A 73 8.69 -1.26 2.54
C VAL A 73 9.52 -0.74 3.71
N ASN A 74 10.84 -0.98 3.71
CA ASN A 74 11.68 -0.72 4.89
C ASN A 74 12.45 0.61 4.85
N ASN A 75 12.46 1.32 3.72
CA ASN A 75 13.21 2.58 3.57
C ASN A 75 12.28 3.77 3.32
N PRO A 76 11.91 4.54 4.36
CA PRO A 76 11.06 5.73 4.23
C PRO A 76 11.86 6.92 3.69
N LYS A 77 12.59 6.72 2.58
CA LYS A 77 13.36 7.75 1.88
C LYS A 77 12.84 7.87 0.45
N PHE A 78 12.45 9.07 0.08
CA PHE A 78 11.99 9.39 -1.25
C PHE A 78 12.98 10.34 -1.92
N TYR A 79 13.62 9.88 -3.00
CA TYR A 79 14.51 10.71 -3.80
C TYR A 79 13.75 11.36 -4.96
N TYR A 80 13.61 12.68 -4.93
CA TYR A 80 12.90 13.41 -5.97
C TYR A 80 13.84 13.85 -7.09
N LYS A 81 14.00 12.98 -8.10
CA LYS A 81 14.91 13.15 -9.25
C LYS A 81 14.87 14.53 -9.91
N LYS A 82 13.70 15.18 -9.99
CA LYS A 82 13.56 16.50 -10.64
C LYS A 82 14.28 17.63 -9.90
N THR A 83 14.42 17.50 -8.58
CA THR A 83 15.03 18.54 -7.73
C THR A 83 16.37 18.10 -7.15
N GLY A 84 16.73 16.83 -7.27
CA GLY A 84 17.91 16.25 -6.62
C GLY A 84 17.77 16.10 -5.10
N LYS A 85 16.60 16.40 -4.52
CA LYS A 85 16.37 16.40 -3.07
C LYS A 85 15.91 15.04 -2.56
N THR A 86 16.29 14.71 -1.33
CA THR A 86 15.80 13.53 -0.61
C THR A 86 14.85 13.97 0.48
N TYR A 87 13.74 13.24 0.62
CA TYR A 87 12.74 13.46 1.66
C TYR A 87 12.67 12.24 2.57
N VAL A 88 12.43 12.49 3.86
CA VAL A 88 12.18 11.47 4.88
C VAL A 88 10.85 11.74 5.55
N PHE A 89 10.15 10.68 5.96
CA PHE A 89 8.88 10.83 6.67
C PHE A 89 9.13 11.07 8.16
N ASP A 90 8.76 12.26 8.65
CA ASP A 90 8.73 12.61 10.07
C ASP A 90 7.48 12.01 10.71
N LYS A 91 7.66 11.11 11.68
CA LYS A 91 6.55 10.42 12.37
C LYS A 91 5.89 11.25 13.46
N ASN A 92 6.55 12.28 13.98
CA ASN A 92 5.97 13.15 15.00
C ASN A 92 5.04 14.17 14.34
N GLU A 93 5.51 14.76 13.24
CA GLU A 93 4.77 15.77 12.48
C GLU A 93 3.87 15.16 11.41
N MET A 94 3.97 13.84 11.16
CA MET A 94 3.20 13.10 10.15
C MET A 94 3.33 13.69 8.74
N GLN A 95 4.54 14.10 8.36
CA GLN A 95 4.81 14.76 7.07
C GLN A 95 6.15 14.36 6.46
N TRP A 96 6.27 14.51 5.15
CA TRP A 96 7.56 14.37 4.45
C TRP A 96 8.36 15.66 4.57
N VAL A 97 9.57 15.57 5.13
CA VAL A 97 10.49 16.70 5.29
C VAL A 97 11.73 16.50 4.41
N GLU A 98 12.27 17.60 3.89
CA GLU A 98 13.52 17.58 3.14
C GLU A 98 14.68 17.21 4.07
N GLN A 99 15.47 16.20 3.68
CA GLN A 99 16.66 15.80 4.40
C GLN A 99 17.76 16.84 4.13
N GLN A 100 18.15 17.61 5.14
CA GLN A 100 19.31 18.50 5.05
C GLN A 100 20.60 17.68 5.07
N GLU A 101 21.55 18.03 4.19
CA GLU A 101 22.90 17.49 4.22
C GLU A 101 23.67 18.12 5.38
N ASN A 102 24.31 17.30 6.22
CA ASN A 102 25.26 17.77 7.24
C ASN A 102 26.60 18.13 6.59
#